data_AF-A0ABD3PSK2-F1
#
_entry.id   AF-A0ABD3PSK2-F1
#
_cell.length_a   1.000
_cell.length_b   1.000
_cell.length_c   1.000
_cell.angle_alpha   90.00
_cell.angle_beta   90.00
_cell.angle_gamma   90.00
#
_symmetry.space_group_name_H-M   'P 1'
#
loop_
_entity.id
_entity.type
_entity.pdbx_description
1 polymer ?
#
loop_
_entity_poly.entity_id
_entity_poly.type
_entity_poly.pdbx_seq_one_letter_code
_entity_poly.pdbx_strand_id
1 'polypeptide(L)'
;MTQLRELHFIYNIDEGYVVFETEDLVHLQNLKKLKVLTLMYIMIDQYDLLDLEGLDELETINIGLVTEMDKDGFDVMLMMILPIFPSLKNLRSLEEVRGICKSNIRI
;
A
#
# COMPACT_ATOMS: atom_id res chain seq x y z
N MET A 1 -12.08 -23.62 -5.92
CA MET A 1 -10.83 -22.84 -6.01
C MET A 1 -11.03 -21.60 -5.16
N THR A 2 -10.33 -21.50 -4.03
CA THR A 2 -10.41 -20.35 -3.12
C THR A 2 -9.58 -19.21 -3.70
N GLN A 3 -10.21 -18.06 -3.94
CA GLN A 3 -9.50 -16.86 -4.38
C GLN A 3 -9.18 -15.99 -3.18
N LEU A 4 -7.92 -15.54 -3.09
CA LEU A 4 -7.44 -14.67 -2.03
C LEU A 4 -8.07 -13.28 -2.21
N ARG A 5 -8.78 -12.80 -1.18
CA ARG A 5 -9.45 -11.50 -1.19
C ARG A 5 -8.77 -10.46 -0.33
N GLU A 6 -8.02 -10.91 0.67
CA GLU A 6 -7.39 -10.06 1.66
C GLU A 6 -5.97 -10.56 1.86
N LEU A 7 -5.02 -9.63 1.83
CA LEU A 7 -3.61 -9.93 2.01
C LEU A 7 -2.98 -8.83 2.87
N HIS A 8 -2.28 -9.25 3.91
CA HIS A 8 -1.68 -8.35 4.88
C HIS A 8 -0.22 -8.71 5.07
N PHE A 9 0.65 -7.79 4.68
CA PHE A 9 2.06 -7.79 5.02
C PHE A 9 2.27 -6.73 6.09
N ILE A 10 2.70 -7.19 7.26
CA ILE A 10 2.99 -6.32 8.40
C ILE A 10 4.36 -6.71 8.92
N TYR A 11 5.31 -5.81 8.74
CA TYR A 11 6.67 -5.97 9.22
C TYR A 11 6.90 -5.07 10.44
N ASN A 12 7.76 -5.48 11.37
CA ASN A 12 8.13 -4.64 12.51
C ASN A 12 9.40 -3.85 12.16
N ILE A 13 9.36 -2.53 12.29
CA ILE A 13 10.49 -1.63 12.02
C ILE A 13 11.66 -1.84 13.01
N ASP A 14 11.42 -2.44 14.18
CA ASP A 14 12.44 -2.66 15.22
C ASP A 14 13.68 -3.45 14.71
N GLU A 15 13.55 -4.20 13.61
CA GLU A 15 14.65 -4.98 13.05
C GLU A 15 15.46 -4.24 11.96
N GLY A 16 15.09 -3.02 11.56
CA GLY A 16 15.93 -2.15 10.70
C GLY A 16 16.15 -2.64 9.26
N TYR A 17 15.44 -3.68 8.82
CA TYR A 17 15.51 -4.18 7.45
C TYR A 17 14.21 -3.88 6.71
N VAL A 18 14.32 -3.24 5.55
CA VAL A 18 13.23 -3.24 4.57
C VAL A 18 13.36 -4.51 3.73
N VAL A 19 12.28 -5.29 3.66
CA VAL A 19 12.34 -6.68 3.16
C VAL A 19 11.78 -6.81 1.75
N PHE A 20 10.98 -5.86 1.26
CA PHE A 20 10.36 -5.96 -0.07
C PHE A 20 11.01 -4.99 -1.05
N GLU A 21 11.57 -5.53 -2.13
CA GLU A 21 11.98 -4.77 -3.30
C GLU A 21 10.85 -4.75 -4.34
N THR A 22 10.94 -3.87 -5.35
CA THR A 22 9.93 -3.73 -6.43
C THR A 22 9.63 -5.07 -7.12
N GLU A 23 10.64 -5.92 -7.29
CA GLU A 23 10.52 -7.26 -7.89
C GLU A 23 9.53 -8.16 -7.12
N ASP A 24 9.43 -8.00 -5.80
CA ASP A 24 8.55 -8.81 -4.96
C ASP A 24 7.06 -8.42 -5.12
N LEU A 25 6.79 -7.14 -5.39
CA LEU A 25 5.43 -6.61 -5.51
C LEU A 25 4.77 -6.92 -6.85
N VAL A 26 5.56 -7.04 -7.92
CA VAL A 26 5.07 -7.42 -9.26
C VAL A 26 4.32 -8.76 -9.22
N HIS A 27 4.69 -9.68 -8.34
CA HIS A 27 4.00 -10.96 -8.20
C HIS A 27 2.54 -10.82 -7.70
N LEU A 28 2.24 -9.74 -6.96
CA LEU A 28 0.91 -9.47 -6.44
C LEU A 28 -0.10 -9.09 -7.54
N GLN A 29 0.36 -8.60 -8.69
CA GLN A 29 -0.50 -8.21 -9.82
C GLN A 29 -1.42 -9.34 -10.32
N ASN A 30 -1.05 -10.61 -10.08
CA ASN A 30 -1.86 -11.77 -10.46
C ASN A 30 -3.06 -12.01 -9.54
N LEU A 31 -3.13 -11.34 -8.39
CA LEU A 31 -4.22 -11.45 -7.42
C LEU A 31 -5.43 -10.60 -7.82
N LYS A 32 -5.97 -10.81 -9.02
CA LYS A 32 -7.06 -10.01 -9.65
C LYS A 32 -8.36 -9.89 -8.86
N LYS A 33 -8.47 -10.61 -7.74
CA LYS A 33 -9.67 -10.72 -6.89
C LYS A 33 -9.42 -10.19 -5.48
N LEU A 34 -8.23 -9.62 -5.27
CA LEU A 34 -7.85 -8.97 -4.03
C LEU A 34 -8.67 -7.70 -3.87
N LYS A 35 -9.31 -7.56 -2.72
CA LYS A 35 -10.14 -6.42 -2.33
C LYS A 35 -9.47 -5.58 -1.26
N VAL A 36 -8.64 -6.20 -0.42
CA VAL A 36 -7.93 -5.54 0.66
C VAL A 36 -6.45 -5.92 0.59
N LEU A 37 -5.60 -4.89 0.53
CA LEU A 37 -4.16 -5.03 0.60
C LEU A 37 -3.62 -4.16 1.74
N THR A 38 -2.79 -4.74 2.59
CA THR A 38 -2.10 -4.02 3.66
C THR A 38 -0.61 -4.23 3.50
N LEU A 39 0.13 -3.13 3.39
CA LEU A 39 1.58 -3.07 3.22
C LEU A 39 2.13 -2.16 4.30
N MET A 40 2.47 -2.74 5.45
CA MET A 40 2.90 -2.00 6.63
C MET A 40 4.39 -2.21 6.83
N TYR A 41 5.13 -1.12 6.66
CA TYR A 41 6.57 -1.00 6.92
C TYR A 41 7.43 -1.94 6.07
N ILE A 42 6.94 -2.25 4.88
CA ILE A 42 7.64 -3.09 3.92
C ILE A 42 8.06 -2.33 2.66
N MET A 43 7.51 -1.14 2.43
CA MET A 43 7.82 -0.32 1.25
C MET A 43 8.86 0.73 1.59
N ILE A 44 9.82 0.89 0.68
CA ILE A 44 10.87 1.92 0.76
C ILE A 44 10.37 3.20 0.12
N ASP A 45 9.69 3.09 -1.02
CA ASP A 45 9.26 4.22 -1.83
C ASP A 45 7.77 4.13 -2.18
N GLN A 46 7.12 5.28 -2.26
CA GLN A 46 5.74 5.41 -2.73
C GLN A 46 5.57 4.99 -4.20
N TYR A 47 6.65 5.02 -4.99
CA TYR A 47 6.65 4.57 -6.38
C TYR A 47 6.46 3.05 -6.51
N ASP A 48 6.81 2.27 -5.48
CA ASP A 48 6.65 0.81 -5.44
C ASP A 48 5.17 0.39 -5.57
N LEU A 49 4.23 1.30 -5.28
CA LEU A 49 2.79 1.06 -5.44
C LEU A 49 2.35 0.97 -6.91
N LEU A 50 3.13 1.53 -7.85
CA LEU A 50 2.84 1.41 -9.28
C LEU A 50 2.96 -0.03 -9.77
N ASP A 51 3.84 -0.82 -9.15
CA ASP A 51 4.03 -2.24 -9.50
C ASP A 51 2.84 -3.12 -9.08
N LEU A 52 1.81 -2.55 -8.45
CA LEU A 52 0.55 -3.22 -8.12
C LEU A 52 -0.52 -3.03 -9.19
N GLU A 53 -0.15 -2.51 -10.38
CA GLU A 53 -1.06 -2.32 -11.50
C GLU A 53 -1.84 -3.62 -11.83
N GLY A 54 -3.13 -3.45 -12.13
CA GLY A 54 -4.01 -4.56 -12.50
C GLY A 54 -4.67 -5.28 -11.33
N LEU A 55 -4.54 -4.77 -10.09
CA LEU A 55 -5.42 -5.11 -8.97
C LEU A 55 -6.78 -4.40 -9.09
N ASP A 56 -7.50 -4.66 -10.17
CA ASP A 56 -8.69 -3.89 -10.57
C ASP A 56 -9.85 -3.96 -9.58
N GLU A 57 -9.90 -5.00 -8.75
CA GLU A 57 -10.93 -5.19 -7.71
C GLU A 57 -10.49 -4.67 -6.32
N LEU A 58 -9.33 -4.02 -6.21
CA LEU A 58 -8.83 -3.52 -4.93
C LEU A 58 -9.73 -2.37 -4.44
N GLU A 59 -10.37 -2.57 -3.29
CA GLU A 59 -11.29 -1.62 -2.68
C GLU A 59 -10.64 -0.85 -1.52
N THR A 60 -9.65 -1.46 -0.86
CA THR A 60 -8.95 -0.88 0.29
C THR A 60 -7.45 -1.14 0.21
N ILE A 61 -6.67 -0.07 0.34
CA ILE A 61 -5.22 -0.17 0.54
C ILE A 61 -4.82 0.50 1.85
N ASN A 62 -4.06 -0.22 2.68
CA ASN A 62 -3.46 0.31 3.89
C ASN A 62 -1.94 0.30 3.70
N ILE A 63 -1.31 1.45 3.90
CA ILE A 63 0.12 1.65 3.64
C ILE A 63 0.75 2.21 4.91
N GLY A 64 1.87 1.64 5.33
CA GLY A 64 2.78 2.23 6.30
C GLY A 64 4.16 2.30 5.68
N LEU A 65 4.71 3.50 5.54
CA LEU A 65 6.05 3.68 4.99
C LEU A 65 7.09 3.66 6.10
N VAL A 66 8.28 3.16 5.77
CA VAL A 66 9.43 3.18 6.67
C VAL A 66 10.00 4.59 6.79
N THR A 67 9.90 5.39 5.72
CA THR A 67 10.36 6.77 5.67
C THR A 67 9.24 7.74 6.01
N GLU A 68 9.61 8.87 6.63
CA GLU A 68 8.67 9.97 6.85
C GLU A 68 8.23 10.54 5.49
N MET A 69 6.91 10.54 5.25
CA MET A 69 6.28 11.14 4.08
C MET A 69 5.65 12.46 4.52
N ASP A 70 5.97 13.55 3.84
CA ASP A 70 5.27 14.80 4.05
C ASP A 70 3.93 14.83 3.28
N LYS A 71 3.14 15.88 3.52
CA LYS A 71 1.83 16.02 2.89
C LYS A 71 1.94 16.07 1.36
N ASP A 72 2.96 16.73 0.83
CA ASP A 72 3.12 16.91 -0.61
C ASP A 72 3.48 15.58 -1.27
N GLY A 73 4.35 14.78 -0.65
CA GLY A 73 4.66 13.41 -1.07
C GLY A 73 3.44 12.50 -1.05
N PHE A 74 2.60 12.63 -0.02
CA PHE A 74 1.33 11.89 0.04
C PHE A 74 0.35 12.29 -1.09
N ASP A 75 0.22 13.57 -1.39
CA ASP A 75 -0.61 14.06 -2.49
C ASP A 75 -0.07 13.57 -3.86
N VAL A 76 1.26 13.54 -4.04
CA VAL A 76 1.90 12.98 -5.24
C VAL A 76 1.60 11.48 -5.35
N MET A 77 1.76 10.72 -4.27
CA MET A 77 1.43 9.29 -4.24
C MET A 77 -0.03 9.07 -4.64
N LEU A 78 -0.98 9.84 -4.08
CA LEU A 78 -2.39 9.76 -4.45
C LEU A 78 -2.62 10.00 -5.95
N MET A 79 -2.01 11.04 -6.53
CA MET A 79 -2.15 11.34 -7.96
C MET A 79 -1.69 10.17 -8.85
N MET A 80 -0.73 9.38 -8.37
CA MET A 80 -0.16 8.26 -9.11
C MET A 80 -0.95 6.96 -8.95
N ILE A 81 -1.47 6.68 -7.75
CA ILE A 81 -2.15 5.41 -7.48
C ILE A 81 -3.65 5.43 -7.80
N LEU A 82 -4.29 6.61 -7.81
CA LEU A 82 -5.71 6.73 -8.15
C LEU A 82 -6.04 6.20 -9.56
N PRO A 83 -5.24 6.48 -10.61
CA PRO A 83 -5.49 5.96 -11.95
C PRO A 83 -5.31 4.44 -12.08
N ILE A 84 -4.43 3.81 -11.29
CA ILE A 84 -4.12 2.37 -11.39
C ILE A 84 -5.12 1.49 -10.63
N PHE A 85 -5.87 2.05 -9.67
CA PHE A 85 -6.84 1.32 -8.85
C PHE A 85 -8.27 1.84 -9.08
N PRO A 86 -8.95 1.43 -10.15
CA PRO A 86 -10.27 1.97 -10.53
C PRO A 86 -11.38 1.67 -9.51
N SER A 87 -11.22 0.65 -8.67
CA SER A 87 -12.20 0.26 -7.65
C SER A 87 -11.87 0.75 -6.23
N LEU A 88 -10.81 1.55 -6.06
CA LEU A 88 -10.33 1.95 -4.75
C LEU A 88 -11.33 2.89 -4.06
N LYS A 89 -11.75 2.50 -2.85
CA LYS A 89 -12.72 3.26 -2.04
C LYS A 89 -12.10 3.81 -0.76
N ASN A 90 -11.11 3.11 -0.23
CA ASN A 90 -10.48 3.47 1.03
C ASN A 90 -8.96 3.38 0.88
N LEU A 91 -8.30 4.46 1.26
CA LEU A 91 -6.86 4.49 1.46
C LEU A 91 -6.56 4.88 2.90
N ARG A 92 -5.74 4.09 3.57
CA ARG A 92 -5.27 4.39 4.92
C ARG A 92 -3.76 4.49 4.90
N SER A 93 -3.24 5.60 5.40
CA SER A 93 -1.81 5.75 5.67
C SER A 93 -1.55 5.71 7.18
N LEU A 94 -0.56 4.92 7.59
CA LEU A 94 -0.10 4.74 8.95
C LEU A 94 1.35 5.18 9.07
N GLU A 95 1.58 6.33 9.70
CA GLU A 95 2.92 6.81 10.07
C GLU A 95 3.23 6.39 11.51
N GLU A 96 4.30 5.61 11.72
CA GLU A 96 4.64 5.10 13.06
C GLU A 96 5.10 6.19 14.03
N VAL A 97 5.65 7.30 13.50
CA VAL A 97 6.54 8.18 14.27
C VAL A 97 5.88 8.82 15.51
N ARG A 98 4.54 8.84 15.65
CA ARG A 98 3.88 9.41 16.83
C ARG A 98 2.61 8.71 17.32
N GLY A 99 2.33 7.46 16.92
CA GLY A 99 1.13 6.75 17.39
C GLY A 99 -0.20 7.45 17.04
N ILE A 100 -0.22 8.25 15.97
CA ILE A 100 -1.42 8.92 15.46
C ILE A 100 -1.65 8.46 14.02
N CYS A 101 -2.65 7.60 13.81
CA CYS A 101 -3.23 7.35 12.48
C CYS A 101 -3.78 8.68 11.95
N LYS A 102 -3.21 9.27 10.90
CA LYS A 102 -3.67 10.60 10.45
C LYS A 102 -4.56 10.65 9.22
N SER A 103 -4.69 9.59 8.42
CA SER A 103 -5.46 9.73 7.18
C SER A 103 -6.21 8.46 6.81
N ASN A 104 -7.51 8.42 7.08
CA ASN A 104 -8.43 7.50 6.41
C ASN A 104 -9.16 8.29 5.33
N ILE A 105 -8.76 8.11 4.09
CA ILE A 105 -9.32 8.82 2.94
C ILE A 105 -10.30 7.89 2.26
N ARG A 106 -11.56 8.32 2.23
CA ARG A 106 -12.57 7.74 1.35
C ARG A 106 -12.45 8.45 0.02
N ILE A 107 -12.17 7.68 -1.01
CA ILE A 107 -12.00 8.13 -2.40
C ILE A 107 -13.36 8.12 -3.08
#